data_AF-A0A8T6C5C1-F1
#
_entry.id   AF-A0A8T6C5C1-F1
#
_cell.length_a   1.000
_cell.length_b   1.000
_cell.length_c   1.000
_cell.angle_alpha   90.00
_cell.angle_beta   90.00
_cell.angle_gamma   90.00
#
_symmetry.space_group_name_H-M   'P 1'
#
loop_
_entity.id
_entity.type
_entity.pdbx_description
1 polymer ?
#
loop_
_entity_poly.entity_id
_entity_poly.type
_entity_poly.pdbx_seq_one_letter_code
_entity_poly.pdbx_strand_id
1 'polypeptide(L)'
;MATGNIESVLSEDRRFDPGESFANRAQLKREQLAELRRRGDSDPVSLWADLAREMLTWHKPFTATLDRSHAPHFAWFSDGELNASEACLGPWIRKAPDRPAIVYEGEQGDSR
;
A
#
# COMPACT_ATOMS: atom_id res chain seq x y z
N MET A 1 -22.56 -6.08 26.58
CA MET A 1 -22.87 -6.87 25.38
C MET A 1 -24.09 -6.20 24.74
N ALA A 2 -23.88 -5.31 23.75
CA ALA A 2 -25.00 -4.69 23.04
C ALA A 2 -25.57 -5.74 22.07
N THR A 3 -26.72 -6.30 22.43
CA THR A 3 -27.54 -7.17 21.60
C THR A 3 -28.02 -6.39 20.38
N GLY A 4 -27.72 -6.90 19.19
CA GLY A 4 -27.90 -6.22 17.91
C GLY A 4 -29.35 -5.88 17.61
N ASN A 5 -29.58 -4.62 17.22
CA ASN A 5 -30.88 -4.08 16.82
C ASN A 5 -30.89 -3.61 15.35
N ILE A 6 -30.00 -4.18 14.51
CA ILE A 6 -29.97 -3.90 13.06
C ILE A 6 -30.53 -5.13 12.36
N GLU A 7 -31.81 -5.11 12.03
CA GLU A 7 -32.46 -6.12 11.18
C GLU A 7 -32.48 -5.61 9.72
N SER A 8 -31.65 -6.22 8.87
CA SER A 8 -31.72 -6.03 7.42
C SER A 8 -32.67 -7.07 6.83
N VAL A 9 -33.81 -6.63 6.30
CA VAL A 9 -34.82 -7.52 5.67
C VAL A 9 -34.42 -7.91 4.23
N LEU A 10 -33.51 -7.14 3.61
CA LEU A 10 -32.95 -7.44 2.29
C LEU A 10 -31.59 -8.13 2.45
N SER A 11 -31.53 -9.39 2.02
CA SER A 11 -30.28 -10.10 1.76
C SER A 11 -29.91 -9.89 0.30
N GLU A 12 -28.78 -9.23 0.07
CA GLU A 12 -28.25 -8.94 -1.26
C GLU A 12 -26.98 -9.76 -1.50
N ASP A 13 -27.08 -10.79 -2.35
CA ASP A 13 -26.00 -11.74 -2.64
C ASP A 13 -25.38 -11.53 -4.03
N ARG A 14 -25.84 -10.55 -4.82
CA ARG A 14 -25.28 -10.32 -6.16
C ARG A 14 -23.80 -9.96 -6.06
N ARG A 15 -23.01 -10.63 -6.88
CA ARG A 15 -21.59 -10.36 -7.07
C ARG A 15 -21.39 -9.72 -8.43
N PHE A 16 -20.58 -8.67 -8.45
CA PHE A 16 -20.18 -7.97 -9.66
C PHE A 16 -18.67 -8.15 -9.82
N ASP A 17 -18.28 -9.13 -10.62
CA ASP A 17 -16.87 -9.32 -10.94
C ASP A 17 -16.34 -8.15 -11.78
N PRO A 18 -15.05 -7.80 -11.64
CA PRO A 18 -14.45 -6.77 -12.47
C PRO A 18 -14.51 -7.18 -13.95
N GLY A 19 -14.78 -6.22 -14.83
CA GLY A 19 -14.71 -6.46 -16.27
C GLY A 19 -13.32 -6.93 -16.71
N GLU A 20 -13.26 -7.73 -17.78
CA GLU A 20 -12.02 -8.39 -18.24
C GLU A 20 -10.88 -7.39 -18.51
N SER A 21 -11.20 -6.23 -19.09
CA SER A 21 -10.21 -5.19 -19.40
C SER A 21 -9.52 -4.65 -18.14
N PHE A 22 -10.25 -4.54 -17.03
CA PHE A 22 -9.69 -4.16 -15.74
C PHE A 22 -8.86 -5.31 -15.15
N ALA A 23 -9.42 -6.53 -15.11
CA ALA A 23 -8.77 -7.70 -14.54
C ALA A 23 -7.41 -8.00 -15.22
N ASN A 24 -7.33 -7.81 -16.53
CA ASN A 24 -6.10 -8.01 -17.29
C ASN A 24 -5.01 -6.98 -16.94
N ARG A 25 -5.38 -5.71 -16.71
CA ARG A 25 -4.45 -4.63 -16.35
C ARG A 25 -4.11 -4.53 -14.86
N ALA A 26 -4.83 -5.27 -14.01
CA ALA A 26 -4.57 -5.28 -12.57
C ALA A 26 -3.15 -5.76 -12.28
N GLN A 27 -2.43 -5.05 -11.41
CA GLN A 27 -1.06 -5.40 -11.00
C GLN A 27 -0.99 -6.66 -10.13
N LEU A 28 -2.06 -6.96 -9.39
CA LEU A 28 -2.19 -8.15 -8.56
C LEU A 28 -3.31 -9.03 -9.10
N LYS A 29 -2.98 -10.30 -9.38
CA LYS A 29 -3.96 -11.33 -9.76
C LYS A 29 -4.56 -11.97 -8.51
N ARG A 30 -5.68 -12.68 -8.66
CA ARG A 30 -6.45 -13.25 -7.52
C ARG A 30 -5.59 -14.21 -6.69
N GLU A 31 -4.76 -14.98 -7.35
CA GLU A 31 -3.86 -15.98 -6.75
C GLU A 31 -2.75 -15.28 -5.94
N GLN A 32 -2.14 -14.24 -6.50
CA GLN A 32 -1.12 -13.44 -5.82
C GLN A 32 -1.70 -12.72 -4.59
N LEU A 33 -2.92 -12.20 -4.70
CA LEU A 33 -3.62 -11.59 -3.57
C LEU A 33 -3.93 -12.61 -2.48
N ALA A 34 -4.39 -13.81 -2.85
CA ALA A 34 -4.65 -14.88 -1.89
C ALA A 34 -3.39 -15.29 -1.13
N GLU A 35 -2.25 -15.36 -1.83
CA GLU A 35 -0.96 -15.64 -1.21
C GLU A 35 -0.49 -14.52 -0.29
N LEU A 36 -0.59 -13.25 -0.71
CA LEU A 36 -0.25 -12.11 0.15
C LEU A 36 -1.10 -12.08 1.43
N ARG A 37 -2.39 -12.41 1.33
CA ARG A 37 -3.28 -12.54 2.50
C ARG A 37 -2.82 -13.65 3.42
N ARG A 38 -2.58 -14.85 2.88
CA ARG A 38 -2.10 -15.99 3.65
C ARG A 38 -0.81 -15.66 4.41
N ARG A 39 0.15 -14.98 3.75
CA ARG A 39 1.39 -14.52 4.38
C ARG A 39 1.13 -13.48 5.46
N GLY A 40 0.25 -12.51 5.21
CA GLY A 40 -0.11 -11.48 6.17
C GLY A 40 -0.79 -12.03 7.43
N ASP A 41 -1.60 -13.08 7.29
CA ASP A 41 -2.24 -13.76 8.40
C ASP A 41 -1.25 -14.61 9.21
N SER A 42 -0.28 -15.26 8.54
CA SER A 42 0.68 -16.14 9.20
C SER A 42 1.86 -15.41 9.85
N ASP A 43 2.42 -14.42 9.15
CA ASP A 43 3.59 -13.64 9.60
C ASP A 43 3.57 -12.24 8.98
N PRO A 44 2.80 -11.31 9.58
CA PRO A 44 2.69 -9.95 9.07
C PRO A 44 4.01 -9.18 9.17
N VAL A 45 4.86 -9.50 10.16
CA VAL A 45 6.11 -8.74 10.40
C VAL A 45 7.09 -9.02 9.27
N SER A 46 7.29 -10.29 8.91
CA SER A 46 8.17 -10.65 7.79
C SER A 46 7.61 -10.14 6.45
N LEU A 47 6.30 -10.23 6.23
CA LEU A 47 5.67 -9.67 5.02
C LEU A 47 6.01 -8.17 4.86
N TRP A 48 5.83 -7.38 5.91
CA TRP A 48 6.13 -5.95 5.86
C TRP A 48 7.62 -5.66 5.73
N ALA A 49 8.49 -6.47 6.33
CA ALA A 49 9.94 -6.35 6.15
C ALA A 49 10.34 -6.54 4.68
N ASP A 50 9.81 -7.55 4.00
CA ASP A 50 10.10 -7.82 2.60
C ASP A 50 9.61 -6.68 1.70
N LEU A 51 8.34 -6.28 1.87
CA LEU A 51 7.74 -5.19 1.09
C LEU A 51 8.49 -3.87 1.30
N ALA A 52 8.90 -3.55 2.53
CA ALA A 52 9.64 -2.33 2.81
C ALA A 52 11.02 -2.32 2.13
N ARG A 53 11.69 -3.47 1.99
CA ARG A 53 12.97 -3.58 1.28
C ARG A 53 12.80 -3.54 -0.23
N GLU A 54 11.70 -4.08 -0.75
CA GLU A 54 11.42 -4.11 -2.19
C GLU A 54 10.93 -2.76 -2.71
N MET A 55 10.05 -2.10 -1.96
CA MET A 55 9.28 -0.94 -2.46
C MET A 55 9.87 0.42 -2.08
N LEU A 56 10.73 0.49 -1.06
CA LEU A 56 11.32 1.74 -0.58
C LEU A 56 12.83 1.77 -0.80
N THR A 57 13.33 2.96 -1.11
CA THR A 57 14.77 3.22 -1.19
C THR A 57 15.27 3.65 0.18
N TRP A 58 16.09 2.80 0.79
CA TRP A 58 16.73 3.07 2.08
C TRP A 58 18.14 3.63 1.86
N HIS A 59 18.46 4.72 2.54
CA HIS A 59 19.84 5.22 2.65
C HIS A 59 20.64 4.34 3.60
N LYS A 60 20.01 3.95 4.70
CA LYS A 60 20.52 2.95 5.65
C LYS A 60 19.48 1.84 5.77
N PRO A 61 19.79 0.61 5.33
CA PRO A 61 18.90 -0.54 5.52
C PRO A 61 18.59 -0.76 7.00
N PHE A 62 17.34 -1.07 7.32
CA PHE A 62 16.94 -1.43 8.67
C PHE A 62 17.29 -2.89 9.00
N THR A 63 17.54 -3.16 10.28
CA THR A 63 17.67 -4.50 10.83
C THR A 63 16.50 -4.83 11.77
N ALA A 64 15.96 -3.84 12.47
CA ALA A 64 14.81 -4.00 13.36
C ALA A 64 13.51 -3.77 12.58
N THR A 65 12.71 -4.81 12.37
CA THR A 65 11.45 -4.67 11.61
C THR A 65 10.35 -4.03 12.44
N LEU A 66 10.08 -4.56 13.64
CA LEU A 66 9.05 -4.07 14.53
C LEU A 66 9.50 -4.20 15.99
N ASP A 67 9.59 -3.08 16.69
CA ASP A 67 9.72 -3.02 18.13
C ASP A 67 8.35 -2.75 18.78
N ARG A 68 7.97 -3.64 19.69
CA ARG A 68 6.72 -3.58 20.47
C ARG A 68 6.95 -3.30 21.95
N SER A 69 8.19 -3.14 22.39
CA SER A 69 8.57 -3.02 23.80
C SER A 69 7.89 -1.85 24.52
N HIS A 70 7.52 -0.80 23.77
CA HIS A 70 6.86 0.40 24.28
C HIS A 70 5.39 0.53 23.85
N ALA A 71 4.69 -0.58 23.61
CA ALA A 71 3.26 -0.55 23.23
C ALA A 71 2.44 0.37 24.17
N PRO A 72 1.57 1.26 23.63
CA PRO A 72 1.09 1.31 22.25
C PRO A 72 1.97 2.09 21.25
N HIS A 73 3.16 2.55 21.64
CA HIS A 73 4.12 3.21 20.75
C HIS A 73 4.96 2.17 20.00
N PHE A 74 4.41 1.65 18.91
CA PHE A 74 5.11 0.72 18.01
C PHE A 74 6.11 1.46 17.13
N ALA A 75 7.33 0.95 17.03
CA ALA A 75 8.34 1.46 16.12
C ALA A 75 8.62 0.44 15.01
N TRP A 76 8.44 0.86 13.76
CA TRP A 76 8.76 0.06 12.58
C TRP A 76 10.05 0.57 11.95
N PHE A 77 10.94 -0.34 11.55
CA PHE A 77 12.17 -0.02 10.82
C PHE A 77 13.05 1.03 11.55
N SER A 78 13.08 0.98 12.88
CA SER A 78 13.53 2.07 13.75
C SER A 78 14.99 2.48 13.57
N ASP A 79 15.82 1.57 13.06
CA ASP A 79 17.24 1.78 12.80
C ASP A 79 17.56 2.10 11.34
N GLY A 80 16.55 2.09 10.46
CA GLY A 80 16.66 2.44 9.05
C GLY A 80 16.49 3.93 8.80
N GLU A 81 17.10 4.40 7.72
CA GLU A 81 17.05 5.80 7.31
C GLU A 81 16.63 5.90 5.84
N LEU A 82 15.67 6.78 5.56
CA LEU A 82 15.18 7.08 4.21
C LEU A 82 14.84 8.57 4.09
N ASN A 83 14.73 9.06 2.86
CA ASN A 83 14.23 10.39 2.57
C ASN A 83 12.98 10.32 1.70
N ALA A 84 11.86 10.84 2.20
CA ALA A 84 10.57 10.78 1.51
C ALA A 84 10.60 11.52 0.16
N SER A 85 11.20 12.72 0.11
CA SER A 85 11.31 13.50 -1.12
C SER A 85 12.15 12.78 -2.18
N GLU A 86 13.26 12.16 -1.77
CA GLU A 86 14.09 11.38 -2.68
C GLU A 86 13.40 10.10 -3.15
N ALA A 87 12.67 9.41 -2.27
CA ALA A 87 11.90 8.23 -2.65
C ALA A 87 10.80 8.58 -3.69
N CYS A 88 10.13 9.73 -3.52
CA CYS A 88 9.07 10.19 -4.41
C CYS A 88 9.59 10.78 -5.72
N LEU A 89 10.74 11.45 -5.73
CA LEU A 89 11.24 12.19 -6.90
C LEU A 89 12.45 11.52 -7.56
N GLY A 90 13.39 11.00 -6.78
CA GLY A 90 14.71 10.55 -7.24
C GLY A 90 14.66 9.50 -8.36
N PRO A 91 13.95 8.36 -8.19
CA PRO A 91 13.82 7.37 -9.25
C PRO A 91 13.18 7.92 -10.53
N TRP A 92 12.20 8.82 -10.39
CA TRP A 92 11.45 9.38 -11.52
C TRP A 92 12.25 10.43 -12.29
N ILE A 93 13.01 11.29 -11.60
CA ILE A 93 13.93 12.25 -12.23
C ILE A 93 14.94 11.52 -13.13
N ARG A 94 15.44 10.36 -12.71
CA ARG A 94 16.40 9.58 -13.52
C ARG A 94 15.75 8.80 -14.67
N LYS A 95 14.55 8.23 -14.44
CA LYS A 95 13.90 7.32 -15.38
C LYS A 95 13.02 8.03 -16.41
N ALA A 96 12.36 9.11 -16.02
CA ALA A 96 11.37 9.83 -16.82
C ALA A 96 11.27 11.30 -16.36
N PRO A 97 12.33 12.12 -16.55
CA PRO A 97 12.39 13.50 -16.06
C PRO A 97 11.27 14.39 -16.60
N ASP A 98 10.82 14.16 -17.82
CA ASP A 98 9.78 14.97 -18.48
C ASP A 98 8.35 14.48 -18.20
N ARG A 99 8.20 13.42 -17.39
CA ARG A 99 6.87 12.91 -17.03
C ARG A 99 6.20 13.89 -16.06
N PRO A 100 4.97 14.38 -16.35
CA PRO A 100 4.24 15.21 -15.42
C PRO A 100 4.05 14.49 -14.07
N ALA A 101 4.58 15.09 -13.00
CA ALA A 101 4.41 14.59 -11.63
C ALA A 101 3.13 15.15 -10.99
N ILE A 102 2.79 16.39 -11.33
CA ILE A 102 1.58 17.09 -10.91
C ILE A 102 0.91 17.60 -12.17
N VAL A 103 -0.38 17.31 -12.32
CA VAL A 103 -1.27 17.97 -13.29
C VAL A 103 -2.09 18.96 -12.48
N TYR A 104 -1.86 20.24 -12.67
CA TYR A 104 -2.56 21.32 -11.98
C TYR A 104 -3.81 21.69 -12.78
N GLU A 105 -4.98 21.59 -12.17
CA GLU A 105 -6.24 22.05 -12.73
C GLU A 105 -6.72 23.29 -11.97
N GLY A 106 -6.80 24.41 -12.68
CA GLY A 106 -7.25 25.70 -12.15
C GLY A 106 -8.77 25.78 -12.03
N GLU A 107 -9.25 26.77 -11.28
CA GLU A 107 -10.68 26.97 -11.00
C GLU A 107 -11.55 27.11 -12.26
N GLN A 108 -10.98 27.66 -13.34
CA GLN A 108 -11.68 27.83 -14.62
C GLN A 108 -11.57 26.59 -15.55
N GLY A 109 -11.02 25.47 -15.06
CA GLY A 109 -10.80 24.24 -15.83
C GLY A 109 -9.50 24.22 -16.65
N ASP A 110 -8.65 25.24 -16.50
CA ASP A 110 -7.35 25.28 -17.16
C ASP A 110 -6.41 24.23 -16.56
N SER A 111 -5.86 23.33 -17.39
CA SER A 111 -4.92 22.29 -16.95
C SER A 111 -3.47 22.61 -17.35
N ARG A 112 -2.50 22.39 -16.46
CA ARG A 112 -1.04 22.53 -16.70
C ARG A 112 -0.24 21.37 -16.14
#